data_AF-A0A744BCD4-F1
#
_entry.id   AF-A0A744BCD4-F1
#
_cell.length_a   1.000
_cell.length_b   1.000
_cell.length_c   1.000
_cell.angle_alpha   90.00
_cell.angle_beta   90.00
_cell.angle_gamma   90.00
#
_symmetry.space_group_name_H-M   'P 1'
#
loop_
_entity.id
_entity.type
_entity.pdbx_description
1 polymer ?
#
loop_
_entity_poly.entity_id
_entity_poly.type
_entity_poly.pdbx_seq_one_letter_code
_entity_poly.pdbx_strand_id
1 'polypeptide(L)'
;MSDITANVVVSMPSQLFTMARSFKAVANGKIYIGQIDTDPTNPANQIQVYVENEDGSHVPVSQPIIINAAGYPVYNGQIAKFVTVQGHSMAVYSGGSSSVQQFYFPNVLKYDPDQFKQLLSTDDGAALVGTTSGLTVQE
;
A
#
# COMPACT_ATOMS: atom_id res chain seq x y z
N MET A 1 -14.36 30.80 -26.82
CA MET A 1 -13.63 29.59 -26.36
C MET A 1 -14.16 29.26 -24.98
N SER A 2 -14.57 28.02 -24.74
CA SER A 2 -15.02 27.57 -23.42
C SER A 2 -13.82 27.49 -22.48
N ASP A 3 -13.87 28.22 -21.35
CA ASP A 3 -12.92 28.10 -20.26
C ASP A 3 -12.98 26.69 -19.67
N ILE A 4 -11.88 25.95 -19.79
CA ILE A 4 -11.66 24.70 -19.06
C ILE A 4 -10.95 25.05 -17.76
N THR A 5 -11.59 24.79 -16.62
CA THR A 5 -10.91 24.67 -15.32
C THR A 5 -10.47 23.23 -15.16
N ALA A 6 -9.27 22.90 -15.65
CA ALA A 6 -8.70 21.57 -15.51
C ALA A 6 -8.27 21.33 -14.04
N ASN A 7 -9.11 20.63 -13.26
CA ASN A 7 -8.87 20.39 -11.83
C ASN A 7 -8.32 18.99 -11.51
N VAL A 8 -8.11 18.14 -12.51
CA VAL A 8 -7.70 16.74 -12.30
C VAL A 8 -6.42 16.47 -13.07
N VAL A 9 -5.35 16.20 -12.33
CA VAL A 9 -4.08 15.75 -12.91
C VAL A 9 -4.28 14.35 -13.46
N VAL A 10 -3.94 14.13 -14.73
CA VAL A 10 -3.79 12.78 -15.30
C VAL A 10 -2.48 12.21 -14.76
N SER A 11 -2.54 11.50 -13.64
CA SER A 11 -1.42 10.75 -13.08
C SER A 11 -1.79 9.28 -12.91
N MET A 12 -0.76 8.45 -12.73
CA MET A 12 -0.94 7.02 -12.46
C MET A 12 -0.79 6.79 -10.94
N PRO A 13 -1.79 6.22 -10.24
CA PRO A 13 -1.73 6.01 -8.79
C PRO A 13 -0.81 4.84 -8.36
N SER A 14 0.06 4.34 -9.24
CA SER A 14 1.06 3.34 -8.87
C SER A 14 2.26 4.02 -8.18
N GLN A 15 2.44 3.76 -6.90
CA GLN A 15 3.57 4.33 -6.16
C GLN A 15 4.87 3.54 -6.45
N LEU A 16 5.91 4.27 -6.87
CA LEU A 16 7.26 3.74 -7.01
C LEU A 16 7.88 3.52 -5.63
N PHE A 17 8.64 2.44 -5.45
CA PHE A 17 9.48 2.24 -4.28
C PHE A 17 10.83 2.93 -4.49
N THR A 18 11.07 4.02 -3.76
CA THR A 18 12.33 4.77 -3.75
C THR A 18 13.13 4.57 -2.46
N MET A 19 14.42 4.86 -2.47
CA MET A 19 15.25 4.81 -1.25
C MET A 19 14.81 5.91 -0.26
N ALA A 20 14.94 5.66 1.04
CA ALA A 20 14.50 6.59 2.08
C ALA A 20 15.38 7.85 2.20
N ARG A 21 16.63 7.76 1.74
CA ARG A 21 17.64 8.82 1.91
C ARG A 21 18.16 9.40 0.59
N SER A 22 17.59 8.99 -0.54
CA SER A 22 17.98 9.48 -1.86
C SER A 22 16.88 9.23 -2.87
N PHE A 23 16.70 10.14 -3.82
CA PHE A 23 15.70 9.96 -4.88
C PHE A 23 16.20 8.98 -5.96
N LYS A 24 16.16 7.68 -5.63
CA LYS A 24 16.56 6.54 -6.47
C LYS A 24 15.60 5.38 -6.23
N ALA A 25 15.35 4.55 -7.22
CA ALA A 25 14.59 3.31 -7.03
C ALA A 25 15.27 2.39 -6.00
N VAL A 26 14.47 1.64 -5.23
CA VAL A 26 14.97 0.52 -4.42
C VAL A 26 15.22 -0.69 -5.33
N ALA A 27 16.13 -0.55 -6.28
CA ALA A 27 16.42 -1.59 -7.28
C ALA A 27 16.87 -2.90 -6.61
N ASN A 28 16.31 -4.03 -7.07
CA ASN A 28 16.47 -5.35 -6.46
C ASN A 28 16.06 -5.40 -4.97
N GLY A 29 15.25 -4.44 -4.54
CA GLY A 29 14.70 -4.38 -3.21
C GLY A 29 13.70 -5.48 -2.94
N LYS A 30 13.38 -5.64 -1.66
CA LYS A 30 12.48 -6.67 -1.15
C LYS A 30 11.36 -6.03 -0.35
N ILE A 31 10.14 -6.42 -0.63
CA ILE A 31 8.96 -6.04 0.14
C ILE A 31 8.47 -7.27 0.88
N TYR A 32 8.24 -7.09 2.18
CA TYR A 32 7.67 -8.08 3.08
C TYR A 32 6.33 -7.57 3.59
N ILE A 33 5.34 -8.45 3.66
CA ILE A 33 3.95 -8.19 4.00
C ILE A 33 3.52 -9.14 5.11
N GLY A 34 2.97 -8.61 6.19
CA GLY A 34 2.63 -9.40 7.37
C GLY A 34 1.40 -8.92 8.10
N GLN A 35 1.12 -9.55 9.24
CA GLN A 35 0.03 -9.16 10.12
C GLN A 35 0.25 -7.73 10.63
N ILE A 36 -0.84 -6.98 10.78
CA ILE A 36 -0.79 -5.61 11.32
C ILE A 36 -0.01 -5.58 12.64
N ASP A 37 0.80 -4.54 12.81
CA ASP A 37 1.63 -4.26 13.99
C ASP A 37 2.71 -5.34 14.29
N THR A 38 3.05 -6.19 13.32
CA THR A 38 4.10 -7.21 13.44
C THR A 38 5.25 -7.02 12.43
N ASP A 39 6.42 -7.60 12.73
CA ASP A 39 7.57 -7.64 11.81
C ASP A 39 7.35 -8.68 10.70
N PRO A 40 7.15 -8.28 9.44
CA PRO A 40 6.85 -9.18 8.33
C PRO A 40 8.08 -9.91 7.78
N THR A 41 9.28 -9.61 8.27
CA THR A 41 10.49 -10.37 7.90
C THR A 41 10.54 -11.74 8.57
N ASN A 42 9.82 -11.91 9.69
CA ASN A 42 9.57 -13.21 10.30
C ASN A 42 8.50 -13.97 9.50
N PRO A 43 8.79 -15.15 8.93
CA PRO A 43 7.81 -15.94 8.18
C PRO A 43 6.53 -16.26 8.95
N ALA A 44 6.58 -16.40 10.28
CA ALA A 44 5.41 -16.66 11.11
C ALA A 44 4.40 -15.49 11.12
N ASN A 45 4.87 -14.28 10.83
CA ASN A 45 4.06 -13.08 10.77
C ASN A 45 3.58 -12.77 9.34
N GLN A 46 4.08 -13.48 8.33
CA GLN A 46 3.72 -13.22 6.93
C GLN A 46 2.28 -13.65 6.65
N ILE A 47 1.61 -12.87 5.80
CA ILE A 47 0.30 -13.23 5.26
C ILE A 47 0.42 -13.62 3.78
N GLN A 48 -0.60 -14.28 3.27
CA GLN A 48 -0.65 -14.62 1.85
C GLN A 48 -0.80 -13.36 1.00
N VAL A 49 0.05 -13.24 -0.02
CA VAL A 49 -0.01 -12.21 -1.06
C VAL A 49 -0.45 -12.86 -2.36
N TYR A 50 -1.23 -12.15 -3.16
CA TYR A 50 -1.66 -12.59 -4.48
C TYR A 50 -1.21 -11.59 -5.54
N VAL A 51 -0.92 -12.08 -6.74
CA VAL A 51 -0.95 -11.26 -7.95
C VAL A 51 -2.37 -11.22 -8.47
N GLU A 52 -2.87 -10.02 -8.77
CA GLU A 52 -4.12 -9.83 -9.50
C GLU A 52 -3.82 -9.63 -10.98
N ASN A 53 -4.35 -10.54 -11.81
CA ASN A 53 -4.19 -10.49 -13.27
C ASN A 53 -5.18 -9.49 -13.88
N GLU A 54 -5.00 -9.16 -15.16
CA GLU A 54 -5.86 -8.22 -15.89
C GLU A 54 -7.31 -8.70 -16.02
N ASP A 55 -7.55 -10.01 -15.96
CA ASP A 55 -8.88 -10.62 -15.95
C ASP A 55 -9.55 -10.62 -14.55
N GLY A 56 -8.86 -10.09 -13.53
CA GLY A 56 -9.31 -10.03 -12.14
C GLY A 56 -9.08 -11.32 -11.34
N SER A 57 -8.47 -12.35 -11.92
CA SER A 57 -8.10 -13.57 -11.18
C SER A 57 -6.91 -13.34 -10.25
N HIS A 58 -6.84 -14.15 -9.17
CA HIS A 58 -5.79 -14.05 -8.16
C HIS A 58 -4.90 -15.29 -8.14
N VAL A 59 -3.59 -15.08 -8.19
CA VAL A 59 -2.57 -16.16 -8.11
C VAL A 59 -1.75 -15.98 -6.84
N PRO A 60 -1.68 -16.98 -5.93
CA PRO A 60 -0.87 -16.87 -4.73
C PRO A 60 0.62 -16.84 -5.08
N VAL A 61 1.38 -15.96 -4.41
CA VAL A 61 2.81 -15.78 -4.63
C VAL A 61 3.59 -15.82 -3.32
N SER A 62 4.86 -16.25 -3.42
CA SER A 62 5.78 -16.27 -2.30
C SER A 62 6.37 -14.90 -2.03
N GLN A 63 6.73 -14.67 -0.77
CA GLN A 63 7.49 -13.49 -0.35
C GLN A 63 8.99 -13.79 -0.26
N PRO A 64 9.87 -12.78 -0.35
CA PRO A 64 9.59 -11.36 -0.55
C PRO A 64 9.19 -11.02 -1.99
N ILE A 65 8.43 -9.94 -2.16
CA ILE A 65 8.16 -9.35 -3.48
C ILE A 65 9.40 -8.57 -3.92
N ILE A 66 9.81 -8.76 -5.17
CA ILE A 66 11.01 -8.14 -5.72
C ILE A 66 10.67 -6.82 -6.39
N ILE A 67 11.53 -5.82 -6.21
CA ILE A 67 11.43 -4.52 -6.88
C ILE A 67 12.43 -4.47 -8.04
N ASN A 68 11.98 -4.12 -9.24
CA ASN A 68 12.84 -3.98 -10.41
C ASN A 68 13.67 -2.68 -10.39
N ALA A 69 14.53 -2.49 -11.39
CA ALA A 69 15.40 -1.32 -11.49
C ALA A 69 14.66 0.02 -11.61
N ALA A 70 13.40 0.01 -12.07
CA ALA A 70 12.56 1.20 -12.17
C ALA A 70 11.78 1.51 -10.88
N GLY A 71 11.83 0.64 -9.87
CA GLY A 71 11.12 0.84 -8.60
C GLY A 71 9.73 0.22 -8.54
N TYR A 72 9.37 -0.64 -9.50
CA TYR A 72 8.10 -1.35 -9.50
C TYR A 72 8.21 -2.74 -8.87
N PRO A 73 7.19 -3.20 -8.12
CA PRO A 73 7.11 -4.59 -7.72
C PRO A 73 6.88 -5.47 -8.96
N VAL A 74 7.58 -6.61 -9.01
CA VAL A 74 7.54 -7.53 -10.15
C VAL A 74 7.29 -8.98 -9.74
N TYR A 75 6.57 -9.69 -10.61
CA TYR A 75 6.41 -11.14 -10.56
C TYR A 75 6.92 -11.72 -11.88
N ASN A 76 7.83 -12.71 -11.81
CA ASN A 76 8.51 -13.28 -12.98
C ASN A 76 9.13 -12.24 -13.94
N GLY A 77 9.63 -11.12 -13.38
CA GLY A 77 10.26 -10.03 -14.13
C GLY A 77 9.29 -9.03 -14.77
N GLN A 78 7.98 -9.27 -14.70
CA GLN A 78 6.95 -8.36 -15.20
C GLN A 78 6.36 -7.53 -14.06
N ILE A 79 5.99 -6.28 -14.36
CA ILE A 79 5.28 -5.43 -13.39
C ILE A 79 3.94 -6.08 -13.12
N ALA A 80 3.62 -6.27 -11.83
CA ALA A 80 2.41 -6.95 -11.41
C ALA A 80 1.72 -6.19 -10.28
N LYS A 81 0.40 -6.33 -10.20
CA LYS A 81 -0.40 -5.81 -9.08
C LYS A 81 -0.43 -6.85 -7.98
N PHE A 82 0.02 -6.48 -6.79
CA PHE A 82 -0.01 -7.34 -5.60
C PHE A 82 -1.12 -6.90 -4.66
N VAL A 83 -1.90 -7.86 -4.15
CA VAL A 83 -3.05 -7.61 -3.27
C VAL A 83 -3.06 -8.59 -2.10
N THR A 84 -3.74 -8.19 -1.02
CA THR A 84 -3.99 -9.00 0.17
C THR A 84 -5.48 -8.96 0.51
N VAL A 85 -5.97 -9.98 1.22
CA VAL A 85 -7.39 -10.06 1.63
C VAL A 85 -7.71 -9.13 2.81
N GLN A 86 -6.70 -8.80 3.61
CA GLN A 86 -6.81 -8.00 4.83
C GLN A 86 -5.74 -6.90 4.86
N GLY A 87 -5.93 -5.93 5.76
CA GLY A 87 -4.89 -4.96 6.09
C GLY A 87 -3.62 -5.64 6.60
N HIS A 88 -2.47 -4.99 6.40
CA HIS A 88 -1.17 -5.61 6.62
C HIS A 88 -0.11 -4.61 7.09
N SER A 89 0.93 -5.14 7.74
CA SER A 89 2.20 -4.45 7.91
C SER A 89 3.05 -4.61 6.65
N MET A 90 3.96 -3.68 6.41
CA MET A 90 4.88 -3.71 5.27
C MET A 90 6.28 -3.28 5.69
N ALA A 91 7.29 -4.03 5.27
CA ALA A 91 8.70 -3.64 5.38
C ALA A 91 9.37 -3.66 4.02
N VAL A 92 10.11 -2.60 3.70
CA VAL A 92 10.83 -2.44 2.42
C VAL A 92 12.32 -2.41 2.70
N TYR A 93 13.07 -3.29 2.06
CA TYR A 93 14.52 -3.38 2.16
C TYR A 93 15.20 -3.11 0.83
N SER A 94 16.37 -2.48 0.90
CA SER A 94 17.26 -2.30 -0.26
C SER A 94 17.83 -3.61 -0.77
N GLY A 95 18.07 -3.67 -2.08
CA GLY A 95 18.76 -4.80 -2.71
C GLY A 95 20.27 -4.75 -2.50
N GLY A 96 20.93 -5.89 -2.71
CA GLY A 96 22.40 -6.02 -2.67
C GLY A 96 22.93 -6.76 -1.44
N SER A 97 24.25 -6.70 -1.25
CA SER A 97 24.99 -7.43 -0.20
C SER A 97 24.75 -6.89 1.21
N SER A 98 24.29 -5.65 1.34
CA SER A 98 23.95 -5.02 2.63
C SER A 98 22.52 -4.52 2.60
N SER A 99 21.58 -5.45 2.76
CA SER A 99 20.14 -5.16 2.80
C SER A 99 19.80 -4.28 3.99
N VAL A 100 19.57 -2.98 3.73
CA VAL A 100 19.16 -1.98 4.73
C VAL A 100 17.68 -1.68 4.58
N GLN A 101 16.96 -1.66 5.71
CA GLN A 101 15.55 -1.26 5.77
C GLN A 101 15.40 0.18 5.30
N GLN A 102 14.57 0.40 4.28
CA GLN A 102 14.19 1.72 3.78
C GLN A 102 12.96 2.23 4.52
N PHE A 103 11.93 1.39 4.62
CA PHE A 103 10.66 1.77 5.25
C PHE A 103 10.06 0.63 6.06
N TYR A 104 9.25 1.02 7.03
CA TYR A 104 8.35 0.15 7.77
C TYR A 104 7.03 0.86 8.01
N PHE A 105 5.94 0.16 7.73
CA PHE A 105 4.58 0.59 7.99
C PHE A 105 3.91 -0.49 8.84
N PRO A 106 3.56 -0.21 10.11
CA PRO A 106 2.94 -1.21 10.98
C PRO A 106 1.52 -1.57 10.52
N ASN A 107 0.81 -0.63 9.88
CA ASN A 107 -0.48 -0.86 9.23
C ASN A 107 -0.61 0.07 8.03
N VAL A 108 -0.57 -0.47 6.80
CA VAL A 108 -0.65 0.31 5.56
C VAL A 108 -2.00 1.02 5.42
N LEU A 109 -3.08 0.41 5.89
CA LEU A 109 -4.42 0.99 5.78
C LEU A 109 -4.57 2.31 6.53
N LYS A 110 -3.77 2.58 7.57
CA LYS A 110 -3.78 3.88 8.27
C LYS A 110 -3.41 5.08 7.38
N TYR A 111 -2.85 4.81 6.19
CA TYR A 111 -2.42 5.82 5.23
C TYR A 111 -3.31 5.87 3.98
N ASP A 112 -4.34 5.03 3.90
CA ASP A 112 -5.27 5.03 2.77
C ASP A 112 -6.26 6.21 2.92
N PRO A 113 -6.21 7.22 2.03
CA PRO A 113 -7.08 8.39 2.12
C PRO A 113 -8.57 8.03 1.95
N ASP A 114 -8.88 6.89 1.33
CA ASP A 114 -10.25 6.45 1.11
C ASP A 114 -10.84 5.73 2.35
N GLN A 115 -10.04 5.43 3.38
CA GLN A 115 -10.54 4.86 4.65
C GLN A 115 -11.65 5.71 5.25
N PHE A 116 -11.48 7.03 5.24
CA PHE A 116 -12.46 7.93 5.84
C PHE A 116 -13.81 7.86 5.11
N LYS A 117 -13.79 7.74 3.78
CA LYS A 117 -15.00 7.57 2.97
C LYS A 117 -15.70 6.25 3.28
N GLN A 118 -14.96 5.15 3.41
CA GLN A 118 -15.52 3.86 3.78
C GLN A 118 -16.13 3.91 5.19
N LEU A 119 -15.44 4.53 6.13
CA LEU A 119 -15.87 4.66 7.51
C LEU A 119 -17.18 5.46 7.63
N LEU A 120 -17.29 6.58 6.88
CA LEU A 120 -18.53 7.37 6.79
C LEU A 120 -19.69 6.63 6.10
N SER A 121 -19.41 5.62 5.28
CA SER A 121 -20.45 4.84 4.59
C SER A 121 -21.06 3.72 5.43
N THR A 122 -20.55 3.49 6.63
CA THR A 122 -21.12 2.52 7.59
C THR A 122 -22.39 3.09 8.26
N ASP A 123 -23.21 2.22 8.84
CA ASP A 123 -24.45 2.63 9.52
C ASP A 123 -24.20 3.62 10.67
N ASP A 124 -23.05 3.50 11.35
CA ASP A 124 -22.61 4.40 12.43
C ASP A 124 -21.70 5.55 11.92
N GLY A 125 -21.60 5.74 10.61
CA GLY A 125 -20.66 6.70 10.00
C GLY A 125 -20.85 8.14 10.48
N ALA A 126 -22.09 8.57 10.71
CA ALA A 126 -22.38 9.92 11.21
C ALA A 126 -21.95 10.15 12.67
N ALA A 127 -21.76 9.07 13.45
CA ALA A 127 -21.27 9.17 14.83
C ALA A 127 -19.79 9.62 14.90
N LEU A 128 -19.08 9.62 13.77
CA LEU A 128 -17.67 9.99 13.69
C LEU A 128 -17.47 11.49 13.42
N VAL A 129 -18.55 12.23 13.20
CA VAL A 129 -18.54 13.67 12.93
C VAL A 129 -19.13 14.39 14.14
N GLY A 130 -18.27 15.07 14.89
CA GLY A 130 -18.69 15.90 16.02
C GLY A 130 -19.31 17.23 15.60
N THR A 131 -20.22 17.74 16.41
CA THR A 131 -20.87 19.05 16.25
C THR A 131 -20.40 20.03 17.33
N THR A 132 -20.73 21.32 17.18
CA THR A 132 -20.37 22.35 18.18
C THR A 132 -21.14 22.20 19.50
N SER A 133 -22.21 21.40 19.56
CA SER A 133 -22.93 21.11 20.80
C SER A 133 -22.28 20.00 21.62
N GLY A 134 -21.22 19.35 21.12
CA GLY A 134 -20.56 18.22 21.77
C GLY A 134 -21.23 16.86 21.49
N LEU A 135 -22.29 16.84 20.67
CA LEU A 135 -22.92 15.62 20.15
C LEU A 135 -22.36 15.27 18.77
N THR A 136 -22.63 14.05 18.30
CA THR A 136 -22.30 13.63 16.93
C THR A 136 -23.44 13.95 15.96
N VAL A 137 -23.22 13.83 14.64
CA VAL A 137 -24.29 14.01 13.63
C VAL A 137 -25.34 12.90 13.70
N GLN A 138 -25.02 11.77 14.32
CA GLN A 138 -25.94 10.65 14.52
C GLN A 138 -26.99 10.90 15.61
N GLU A 139 -26.65 11.75 16.59
CA GLU A 139 -27.45 12.07 17.78
C GLU A 139 -28.28 13.35 17.60
#